data_AF-V2WC10-F1
#
_entry.id   AF-V2WC10-F1
#
_cell.length_a   1.000
_cell.length_b   1.000
_cell.length_c   1.000
_cell.angle_alpha   90.00
_cell.angle_beta   90.00
_cell.angle_gamma   90.00
#
_symmetry.space_group_name_H-M   'P 1'
#
loop_
_entity.id
_entity.type
_entity.pdbx_description
1 polymer ?
#
loop_
_entity_poly.entity_id
_entity_poly.type
_entity_poly.pdbx_seq_one_letter_code
_entity_poly.pdbx_strand_id
1 'polypeptide(L)'
;MKTHYSVTELLELELDGLPKSQKGLDKFLTRNNWKYREVPSRGKGGIRREYEPNANFKNLIISKVLKSKNLTATVELETGLTEINPSQPIQSANQLSNWQREIAENRLYVVRFLQQQVNQGAQITRTIEQFITDATIRKLSPELQEAVSKANAKSGDSRVVSRRTVIDWVSTVKAAEEKNINAISVLAPKERAKKDIPDWAEPLLKLWAKPQKPTLAACLELLPSYYSGKQPSYTQAWGFIKKLGAVSREKGRMGSRDIKNIKGFIRRDSSDLCVIYIAYFLKTTSL
;
A
#
# COMPACT_ATOMS: atom_id res chain seq x y z
N MET A 1 8.12 -27.22 -24.35
CA MET A 1 8.65 -27.84 -23.12
C MET A 1 10.03 -28.40 -23.42
N LYS A 2 10.96 -28.39 -22.46
CA LYS A 2 12.31 -28.92 -22.67
C LYS A 2 12.24 -30.44 -22.89
N THR A 3 12.92 -30.94 -23.91
CA THR A 3 12.87 -32.37 -24.30
C THR A 3 14.06 -33.18 -23.77
N HIS A 4 15.21 -32.53 -23.53
CA HIS A 4 16.43 -33.16 -23.03
C HIS A 4 16.93 -32.45 -21.77
N TYR A 5 17.44 -33.20 -20.81
CA TYR A 5 17.84 -32.71 -19.49
C TYR A 5 19.27 -33.14 -19.16
N SER A 6 20.05 -32.22 -18.61
CA SER A 6 21.38 -32.54 -18.10
C SER A 6 21.29 -33.31 -16.78
N VAL A 7 22.38 -34.00 -16.40
CA VAL A 7 22.44 -34.77 -15.14
C VAL A 7 22.15 -33.89 -13.93
N THR A 8 22.64 -32.64 -13.92
CA THR A 8 22.38 -31.68 -12.85
C THR A 8 20.91 -31.31 -12.76
N GLU A 9 20.25 -31.04 -13.90
CA GLU A 9 18.82 -30.72 -13.93
C GLU A 9 17.96 -31.91 -13.50
N LEU A 10 18.34 -33.14 -13.85
CA LEU A 10 17.64 -34.34 -13.40
C LEU A 10 17.77 -34.57 -11.88
N LEU A 11 18.90 -34.18 -11.28
CA LEU A 11 19.09 -34.22 -9.82
C LEU A 11 18.26 -33.14 -9.13
N GLU A 12 18.26 -31.92 -9.65
CA GLU A 12 17.45 -30.81 -9.11
C GLU A 12 15.95 -31.10 -9.14
N LEU A 13 15.50 -31.89 -10.12
CA LEU A 13 14.10 -32.30 -10.22
C LEU A 13 13.72 -33.34 -9.15
N GLU A 14 14.65 -33.95 -8.42
CA GLU A 14 14.41 -34.93 -7.34
C GLU A 14 13.23 -35.87 -7.66
N LEU A 15 13.30 -36.57 -8.80
CA LEU A 15 12.21 -37.45 -9.24
C LEU A 15 12.24 -38.77 -8.48
N ASP A 16 11.08 -39.20 -8.01
CA ASP A 16 10.94 -40.49 -7.32
C ASP A 16 11.38 -41.64 -8.24
N GLY A 17 12.26 -42.51 -7.72
CA GLY A 17 12.84 -43.63 -8.46
C GLY A 17 14.17 -43.33 -9.17
N LEU A 18 14.65 -42.08 -9.17
CA LEU A 18 16.02 -41.75 -9.60
C LEU A 18 17.00 -41.70 -8.42
N PRO A 19 18.28 -42.10 -8.60
CA PRO A 19 19.30 -41.91 -7.58
C PRO A 19 19.53 -40.44 -7.23
N LYS A 20 19.67 -40.14 -5.94
CA LYS A 20 19.89 -38.76 -5.43
C LYS A 20 21.34 -38.27 -5.51
N SER A 21 22.28 -39.12 -5.91
CA SER A 21 23.70 -38.79 -6.06
C SER A 21 24.07 -38.75 -7.53
N GLN A 22 24.90 -37.78 -7.93
CA GLN A 22 25.39 -37.64 -9.31
C GLN A 22 26.04 -38.92 -9.83
N LYS A 23 26.96 -39.54 -9.07
CA LYS A 23 27.59 -40.81 -9.45
C LYS A 23 26.58 -41.95 -9.58
N GLY A 24 25.54 -41.95 -8.75
CA GLY A 24 24.47 -42.94 -8.81
C GLY A 24 23.61 -42.77 -10.06
N LEU A 25 23.30 -41.52 -10.41
CA LEU A 25 22.50 -41.18 -11.58
C LEU A 25 23.24 -41.51 -12.88
N ASP A 26 24.53 -41.20 -12.99
CA ASP A 26 25.34 -41.55 -14.17
C ASP A 26 25.38 -43.07 -14.41
N LYS A 27 25.55 -43.86 -13.35
CA LYS A 27 25.47 -45.33 -13.41
C LYS A 27 24.08 -45.80 -13.84
N PHE A 28 23.03 -45.17 -13.31
CA PHE A 28 21.65 -45.50 -13.66
C PHE A 28 21.34 -45.18 -15.13
N LEU A 29 21.75 -44.02 -15.64
CA LEU A 29 21.54 -43.61 -17.03
C LEU A 29 22.27 -44.54 -18.00
N THR A 30 23.50 -44.94 -17.65
CA THR A 30 24.29 -45.90 -18.44
C THR A 30 23.65 -47.28 -18.41
N ARG A 31 23.25 -47.78 -17.23
CA ARG A 31 22.62 -49.11 -17.07
C ARG A 31 21.28 -49.22 -17.80
N ASN A 32 20.51 -48.14 -17.85
CA ASN A 32 19.21 -48.09 -18.51
C ASN A 32 19.29 -47.58 -19.96
N ASN A 33 20.49 -47.38 -20.50
CA ASN A 33 20.75 -46.98 -21.88
C ASN A 33 19.91 -45.77 -22.37
N TRP A 34 19.87 -44.69 -21.58
CA TRP A 34 19.10 -43.51 -21.96
C TRP A 34 19.72 -42.81 -23.17
N LYS A 35 18.86 -42.43 -24.13
CA LYS A 35 19.28 -41.63 -25.29
C LYS A 35 19.78 -40.27 -24.82
N TYR A 36 20.88 -39.80 -25.39
CA TYR A 36 21.45 -38.50 -25.07
C TYR A 36 21.94 -37.76 -26.31
N ARG A 37 22.09 -36.45 -26.18
CA ARG A 37 22.74 -35.56 -27.14
C ARG A 37 23.88 -34.80 -26.47
N GLU A 38 24.90 -34.49 -27.25
CA GLU A 38 26.04 -33.70 -26.80
C GLU A 38 25.84 -32.23 -27.16
N VAL A 39 26.03 -31.34 -26.19
CA VAL A 39 25.80 -29.90 -26.32
C VAL A 39 27.06 -29.15 -25.86
N PRO A 40 27.50 -28.10 -26.56
CA PRO A 40 28.66 -27.32 -26.13
C PRO A 40 28.42 -26.67 -24.77
N SER A 41 29.46 -26.65 -23.93
CA SER A 41 29.42 -26.14 -22.55
C SER A 41 30.73 -25.44 -22.19
N ARG A 42 30.67 -24.50 -21.23
CA ARG A 42 31.84 -23.76 -20.73
C ARG A 42 32.70 -24.53 -19.71
N GLY A 43 32.34 -25.78 -19.40
CA GLY A 43 33.03 -26.62 -18.43
C GLY A 43 34.24 -27.38 -19.00
N LYS A 44 34.95 -28.12 -18.12
CA LYS A 44 36.09 -28.97 -18.49
C LYS A 44 35.65 -30.00 -19.54
N GLY A 45 36.23 -29.93 -20.74
CA GLY A 45 35.90 -30.79 -21.88
C GLY A 45 34.93 -30.19 -22.91
N GLY A 46 34.44 -28.95 -22.71
CA GLY A 46 33.73 -28.18 -23.74
C GLY A 46 32.35 -28.71 -24.15
N ILE A 47 31.95 -29.87 -23.65
CA ILE A 47 30.77 -30.64 -24.07
C ILE A 47 30.06 -31.17 -22.82
N ARG A 48 28.73 -31.13 -22.83
CA ARG A 48 27.86 -31.75 -21.81
C ARG A 48 26.85 -32.67 -22.47
N ARG A 49 26.49 -33.75 -21.78
CA ARG A 49 25.43 -34.68 -22.22
C ARG A 49 24.08 -34.28 -21.66
N GLU A 50 23.08 -34.20 -22.53
CA GLU A 50 21.68 -34.01 -22.15
C GLU A 50 20.88 -35.26 -22.55
N TYR A 51 20.14 -35.84 -21.62
CA TYR A 51 19.44 -37.11 -21.76
C TYR A 51 17.96 -36.91 -22.03
N GLU A 52 17.37 -37.79 -22.84
CA GLU A 52 15.93 -37.86 -23.07
C GLU A 52 15.28 -38.76 -21.99
N PRO A 53 14.38 -38.23 -21.14
CA PRO A 53 13.69 -39.04 -20.15
C PRO A 53 12.77 -40.07 -20.80
N ASN A 54 12.63 -41.26 -20.22
CA ASN A 54 11.65 -42.23 -20.70
C ASN A 54 10.19 -41.76 -20.41
N ALA A 55 9.19 -42.43 -20.98
CA ALA A 55 7.78 -42.03 -20.82
C ALA A 55 7.33 -41.90 -19.35
N ASN A 56 7.79 -42.80 -18.48
CA ASN A 56 7.47 -42.77 -17.05
C ASN A 56 8.03 -41.52 -16.37
N PHE A 57 9.29 -41.18 -16.62
CA PHE A 57 9.91 -39.97 -16.06
C PHE A 57 9.42 -38.70 -16.76
N LYS A 58 9.05 -38.72 -18.04
CA LYS A 58 8.41 -37.57 -18.72
C LYS A 58 7.13 -37.15 -18.00
N ASN A 59 6.28 -38.10 -17.61
CA ASN A 59 5.05 -37.80 -16.88
C ASN A 59 5.33 -37.24 -15.48
N LEU A 60 6.35 -37.76 -14.78
CA LEU A 60 6.78 -37.23 -13.48
C LEU A 60 7.39 -35.82 -13.59
N ILE A 61 8.11 -35.53 -14.67
CA ILE A 61 8.63 -34.19 -14.95
C ILE A 61 7.47 -33.25 -15.25
N ILE A 62 6.50 -33.65 -16.06
CA ILE A 62 5.32 -32.84 -16.36
C ILE A 62 4.53 -32.56 -15.08
N SER A 63 4.29 -33.55 -14.24
CA SER A 63 3.57 -33.34 -12.98
C SER A 63 4.34 -32.44 -12.00
N LYS A 64 5.67 -32.59 -11.87
CA LYS A 64 6.49 -31.67 -11.08
C LYS A 64 6.56 -30.27 -11.67
N VAL A 65 6.64 -30.12 -13.00
CA VAL A 65 6.65 -28.81 -13.68
C VAL A 65 5.29 -28.12 -13.55
N LEU A 66 4.18 -28.86 -13.63
CA LEU A 66 2.84 -28.33 -13.39
C LEU A 66 2.64 -27.99 -11.91
N LYS A 67 3.11 -28.83 -10.98
CA LYS A 67 3.07 -28.56 -9.54
C LYS A 67 3.96 -27.39 -9.17
N SER A 68 5.17 -27.27 -9.74
CA SER A 68 6.03 -26.10 -9.55
C SER A 68 5.47 -24.86 -10.24
N LYS A 69 4.84 -24.93 -11.42
CA LYS A 69 4.12 -23.78 -11.98
C LYS A 69 2.92 -23.37 -11.15
N ASN A 70 2.18 -24.31 -10.57
CA ASN A 70 1.10 -24.01 -9.63
C ASN A 70 1.67 -23.47 -8.31
N LEU A 71 2.82 -23.97 -7.86
CA LEU A 71 3.54 -23.46 -6.68
C LEU A 71 4.24 -22.14 -6.93
N THR A 72 4.67 -21.80 -8.15
CA THR A 72 5.25 -20.51 -8.52
C THR A 72 4.14 -19.52 -8.83
N ALA A 73 3.00 -19.98 -9.35
CA ALA A 73 1.77 -19.20 -9.36
C ALA A 73 1.29 -18.93 -7.93
N THR A 74 1.38 -19.87 -6.99
CA THR A 74 1.05 -19.59 -5.57
C THR A 74 2.16 -18.82 -4.85
N VAL A 75 3.46 -19.04 -5.11
CA VAL A 75 4.58 -18.38 -4.41
C VAL A 75 4.92 -16.98 -4.97
N GLU A 76 4.69 -16.72 -6.26
CA GLU A 76 4.68 -15.34 -6.80
C GLU A 76 3.39 -14.59 -6.42
N LEU A 77 2.34 -15.30 -6.02
CA LEU A 77 1.17 -14.70 -5.34
C LEU A 77 1.40 -14.55 -3.83
N GLU A 78 2.21 -15.37 -3.16
CA GLU A 78 2.30 -15.44 -1.70
C GLU A 78 3.45 -14.62 -1.09
N THR A 79 4.48 -14.21 -1.84
CA THR A 79 5.49 -13.25 -1.31
C THR A 79 5.01 -11.79 -1.28
N GLY A 80 3.74 -11.56 -1.59
CA GLY A 80 3.09 -10.26 -1.47
C GLY A 80 1.69 -10.30 -0.87
N LEU A 81 1.30 -11.42 -0.24
CA LEU A 81 0.11 -11.47 0.60
C LEU A 81 0.57 -11.36 2.05
N THR A 82 0.42 -10.15 2.61
CA THR A 82 0.05 -10.05 4.02
C THR A 82 -1.04 -11.07 4.27
N GLU A 83 -0.71 -12.15 4.98
CA GLU A 83 -1.71 -12.93 5.67
C GLU A 83 -2.64 -11.93 6.35
N ILE A 84 -3.92 -12.04 6.01
CA ILE A 84 -4.97 -11.31 6.68
C ILE A 84 -5.00 -11.90 8.08
N ASN A 85 -4.17 -11.35 8.96
CA ASN A 85 -4.23 -11.59 10.37
C ASN A 85 -5.70 -11.36 10.77
N PRO A 86 -6.43 -12.38 11.29
CA PRO A 86 -7.85 -12.23 11.66
C PRO A 86 -8.08 -11.21 12.78
N SER A 87 -7.02 -10.57 13.27
CA SER A 87 -7.01 -9.51 14.28
C SER A 87 -7.00 -8.08 13.71
N GLN A 88 -7.15 -7.86 12.41
CA GLN A 88 -7.30 -6.50 11.89
C GLN A 88 -8.72 -5.98 12.14
N PRO A 89 -8.92 -4.85 12.84
CA PRO A 89 -10.24 -4.29 13.04
C PRO A 89 -10.82 -3.91 11.68
N ILE A 90 -11.79 -4.70 11.20
CA ILE A 90 -12.65 -4.30 10.09
C ILE A 90 -13.37 -3.05 10.58
N GLN A 91 -13.06 -1.90 10.00
CA GLN A 91 -13.76 -0.67 10.35
C GLN A 91 -15.22 -0.88 9.97
N SER A 92 -16.13 -0.80 10.94
CA SER A 92 -17.56 -0.84 10.64
C SER A 92 -17.86 0.27 9.64
N ALA A 93 -18.63 0.00 8.58
CA ALA A 93 -18.91 0.98 7.53
C ALA A 93 -19.49 2.31 8.07
N ASN A 94 -20.13 2.25 9.24
CA ASN A 94 -20.69 3.38 9.98
C ASN A 94 -19.65 4.28 10.66
N GLN A 95 -18.41 3.83 10.81
CA GLN A 95 -17.31 4.58 11.44
C GLN A 95 -16.37 5.26 10.43
N LEU A 96 -16.59 5.05 9.13
CA LEU A 96 -15.78 5.65 8.08
C LEU A 96 -16.06 7.15 7.94
N SER A 97 -15.01 7.94 7.85
CA SER A 97 -15.11 9.35 7.47
C SER A 97 -15.63 9.51 6.05
N ASN A 98 -16.32 10.62 5.74
CA ASN A 98 -16.87 10.88 4.40
C ASN A 98 -15.82 10.75 3.28
N TRP A 99 -14.61 11.26 3.49
CA TRP A 99 -13.51 11.16 2.53
C TRP A 99 -13.02 9.70 2.33
N GLN A 100 -13.06 8.86 3.36
CA GLN A 100 -12.70 7.43 3.23
C GLN A 100 -13.75 6.69 2.43
N ARG A 101 -15.04 7.00 2.68
CA ARG A 101 -16.17 6.44 1.95
C ARG A 101 -16.12 6.80 0.48
N GLU A 102 -15.91 8.08 0.15
CA GLU A 102 -15.77 8.54 -1.24
C GLU A 102 -14.66 7.78 -1.96
N ILE A 103 -13.48 7.63 -1.35
CA ILE A 103 -12.38 6.86 -1.96
C ILE A 103 -12.75 5.39 -2.14
N ALA A 104 -13.40 4.78 -1.15
CA ALA A 104 -13.82 3.38 -1.21
C ALA A 104 -14.85 3.12 -2.31
N GLU A 105 -15.85 4.01 -2.44
CA GLU A 105 -16.88 3.96 -3.48
C GLU A 105 -16.26 4.08 -4.87
N ASN A 106 -15.33 5.02 -5.07
CA ASN A 106 -14.64 5.18 -6.34
C ASN A 106 -13.75 3.96 -6.68
N ARG A 107 -13.07 3.36 -5.70
CA ARG A 107 -12.32 2.10 -5.89
C ARG A 107 -13.27 0.95 -6.27
N LEU A 108 -14.42 0.86 -5.60
CA LEU A 108 -15.41 -0.18 -5.89
C LEU A 108 -15.99 0.01 -7.30
N TYR A 109 -16.30 1.24 -7.71
CA TYR A 109 -16.76 1.55 -9.06
C TYR A 109 -15.77 1.08 -10.13
N VAL A 110 -14.47 1.35 -9.93
CA VAL A 110 -13.41 0.86 -10.83
C VAL A 110 -13.39 -0.67 -10.87
N VAL A 111 -13.47 -1.35 -9.72
CA VAL A 111 -13.48 -2.82 -9.69
C VAL A 111 -14.71 -3.40 -10.39
N ARG A 112 -15.91 -2.81 -10.19
CA ARG A 112 -17.14 -3.26 -10.85
C ARG A 112 -17.07 -3.09 -12.37
N PHE A 113 -16.50 -1.99 -12.84
CA PHE A 113 -16.24 -1.78 -14.28
C PHE A 113 -15.32 -2.89 -14.84
N LEU A 114 -14.23 -3.22 -14.14
CA LEU A 114 -13.32 -4.29 -14.57
C LEU A 114 -13.97 -5.68 -14.54
N GLN A 115 -14.75 -5.98 -13.50
CA GLN A 115 -15.51 -7.24 -13.40
C GLN A 115 -16.51 -7.38 -14.55
N GLN A 116 -17.20 -6.30 -14.94
CA GLN A 116 -18.12 -6.30 -16.07
C GLN A 116 -17.42 -6.69 -17.38
N GLN A 117 -16.21 -6.19 -17.62
CA GLN A 117 -15.40 -6.55 -18.80
C GLN A 117 -14.97 -8.03 -18.75
N VAL A 118 -14.59 -8.53 -17.58
CA VAL A 118 -14.22 -9.93 -17.39
C VAL A 118 -15.42 -10.86 -17.61
N ASN A 119 -16.62 -10.47 -17.15
CA ASN A 119 -17.86 -11.22 -17.38
C ASN A 119 -18.24 -11.30 -18.87
N GLN A 120 -17.77 -10.37 -19.70
CA GLN A 120 -17.91 -10.41 -21.15
C GLN A 120 -16.87 -11.35 -21.83
N GLY A 121 -16.06 -12.07 -21.05
CA GLY A 121 -15.07 -13.03 -21.54
C GLY A 121 -13.64 -12.50 -21.66
N ALA A 122 -13.38 -11.28 -21.21
CA ALA A 122 -12.01 -10.72 -21.22
C ALA A 122 -11.14 -11.32 -20.11
N GLN A 123 -9.85 -11.50 -20.39
CA GLN A 123 -8.88 -11.94 -19.37
C GLN A 123 -8.54 -10.78 -18.42
N ILE A 124 -8.68 -11.01 -17.11
CA ILE A 124 -8.53 -9.98 -16.07
C ILE A 124 -7.21 -9.20 -16.15
N THR A 125 -6.10 -9.91 -16.38
CA THR A 125 -4.75 -9.32 -16.48
C THR A 125 -4.67 -8.32 -17.65
N ARG A 126 -5.19 -8.71 -18.81
CA ARG A 126 -5.23 -7.88 -20.01
C ARG A 126 -6.15 -6.68 -19.81
N THR A 127 -7.31 -6.90 -19.21
CA THR A 127 -8.27 -5.83 -18.91
C THR A 127 -7.66 -4.76 -18.00
N ILE A 128 -6.93 -5.16 -16.95
CA ILE A 128 -6.26 -4.22 -16.03
C ILE A 128 -5.16 -3.42 -16.76
N GLU A 129 -4.35 -4.08 -17.59
CA GLU A 129 -3.29 -3.41 -18.35
C GLU A 129 -3.85 -2.40 -19.36
N GLN A 130 -4.89 -2.78 -20.09
CA GLN A 130 -5.60 -1.90 -21.01
C GLN A 130 -6.22 -0.71 -20.26
N PHE A 131 -6.91 -0.97 -19.15
CA PHE A 131 -7.51 0.06 -18.31
C PHE A 131 -6.49 1.10 -17.83
N ILE A 132 -5.31 0.68 -17.38
CA ILE A 132 -4.26 1.61 -16.93
C ILE A 132 -3.70 2.41 -18.09
N THR A 133 -3.53 1.77 -19.25
CA THR A 133 -3.08 2.44 -20.48
C THR A 133 -4.08 3.51 -20.90
N ASP A 134 -5.37 3.18 -20.93
CA ASP A 134 -6.45 4.10 -21.28
C ASP A 134 -6.60 5.22 -20.23
N ALA A 135 -6.44 4.93 -18.94
CA ALA A 135 -6.43 5.93 -17.87
C ALA A 135 -5.26 6.91 -17.99
N THR A 136 -4.10 6.43 -18.46
CA THR A 136 -2.89 7.25 -18.66
C THR A 136 -3.05 8.18 -19.85
N ILE A 137 -3.63 7.67 -20.95
CA ILE A 137 -3.88 8.44 -22.17
C ILE A 137 -5.16 9.30 -22.05
N ARG A 138 -5.89 9.21 -20.92
CA ARG A 138 -7.19 9.89 -20.68
C ARG A 138 -8.24 9.55 -21.74
N LYS A 139 -8.25 8.29 -22.18
CA LYS A 139 -9.21 7.75 -23.15
C LYS A 139 -10.49 7.22 -22.49
N LEU A 140 -10.49 7.06 -21.17
CA LEU A 140 -11.66 6.62 -20.41
C LEU A 140 -12.77 7.68 -20.43
N SER A 141 -14.01 7.25 -20.17
CA SER A 141 -15.13 8.17 -19.94
C SER A 141 -14.78 9.21 -18.87
N PRO A 142 -15.23 10.47 -18.99
CA PRO A 142 -14.93 11.52 -18.01
C PRO A 142 -15.25 11.12 -16.57
N GLU A 143 -16.38 10.46 -16.35
CA GLU A 143 -16.80 9.96 -15.03
C GLU A 143 -15.82 8.92 -14.46
N LEU A 144 -15.38 7.99 -15.30
CA LEU A 144 -14.44 6.94 -14.90
C LEU A 144 -13.04 7.51 -14.67
N GLN A 145 -12.65 8.54 -15.42
CA GLN A 145 -11.39 9.24 -15.22
C GLN A 145 -11.38 9.99 -13.89
N GLU A 146 -12.48 10.65 -13.52
CA GLU A 146 -12.64 11.29 -12.22
C GLU A 146 -12.61 10.24 -11.10
N ALA A 147 -13.32 9.12 -11.27
CA ALA A 147 -13.34 8.04 -10.29
C ALA A 147 -11.94 7.45 -10.05
N VAL A 148 -11.13 7.26 -11.10
CA VAL A 148 -9.74 6.80 -10.98
C VAL A 148 -8.89 7.80 -10.20
N SER A 149 -9.07 9.10 -10.44
CA SER A 149 -8.37 10.16 -9.71
C SER A 149 -8.68 10.12 -8.21
N LYS A 150 -9.97 10.06 -7.87
CA LYS A 150 -10.45 9.96 -6.47
C LYS A 150 -10.01 8.65 -5.80
N ALA A 151 -10.07 7.52 -6.51
CA ALA A 151 -9.69 6.20 -6.00
C ALA A 151 -8.20 6.10 -5.62
N ASN A 152 -7.31 6.78 -6.35
CA ASN A 152 -5.87 6.77 -6.08
C ASN A 152 -5.53 7.46 -4.75
N ALA A 153 -6.26 8.52 -4.40
CA ALA A 153 -6.10 9.28 -3.15
C ALA A 153 -4.65 9.74 -2.87
N LYS A 154 -3.86 9.98 -3.92
CA LYS A 154 -2.48 10.48 -3.85
C LYS A 154 -2.41 11.91 -4.35
N SER A 155 -1.57 12.71 -3.69
CA SER A 155 -1.26 14.09 -4.10
C SER A 155 -0.37 14.07 -5.35
N GLY A 156 -0.82 14.72 -6.43
CA GLY A 156 -0.07 14.91 -7.68
C GLY A 156 -0.89 14.52 -8.90
N ASP A 157 -1.16 15.50 -9.77
CA ASP A 157 -2.10 15.40 -10.90
C ASP A 157 -1.66 14.41 -12.01
N SER A 158 -0.37 14.08 -12.07
CA SER A 158 0.21 13.23 -13.14
C SER A 158 0.34 11.76 -12.79
N ARG A 159 -0.07 11.32 -11.58
CA ARG A 159 0.16 9.94 -11.13
C ARG A 159 -1.07 9.06 -11.33
N VAL A 160 -1.03 8.23 -12.37
CA VAL A 160 -2.02 7.17 -12.63
C VAL A 160 -1.88 6.04 -11.61
N VAL A 161 -2.98 5.31 -11.37
CA VAL A 161 -3.01 4.14 -10.46
C VAL A 161 -2.11 3.03 -10.99
N SER A 162 -1.34 2.38 -10.11
CA SER A 162 -0.43 1.30 -10.51
C SER A 162 -1.17 -0.03 -10.73
N ARG A 163 -0.62 -0.90 -11.59
CA ARG A 163 -1.12 -2.26 -11.85
C ARG A 163 -1.35 -3.06 -10.57
N ARG A 164 -0.36 -3.04 -9.68
CA ARG A 164 -0.44 -3.74 -8.40
C ARG A 164 -1.60 -3.24 -7.54
N THR A 165 -1.81 -1.92 -7.48
CA THR A 165 -2.90 -1.32 -6.71
C THR A 165 -4.28 -1.74 -7.20
N VAL A 166 -4.49 -1.82 -8.52
CA VAL A 166 -5.77 -2.28 -9.08
C VAL A 166 -5.98 -3.76 -8.80
N ILE A 167 -4.94 -4.59 -8.92
CA ILE A 167 -4.99 -6.02 -8.57
C ILE A 167 -5.37 -6.19 -7.08
N ASP A 168 -4.76 -5.41 -6.19
CA ASP A 168 -5.05 -5.43 -4.75
C ASP A 168 -6.52 -5.03 -4.47
N TRP A 169 -7.10 -4.08 -5.21
CA TRP A 169 -8.52 -3.74 -5.06
C TRP A 169 -9.44 -4.87 -5.53
N VAL A 170 -9.12 -5.49 -6.67
CA VAL A 170 -9.91 -6.62 -7.19
C VAL A 170 -9.86 -7.81 -6.23
N SER A 171 -8.68 -8.14 -5.70
CA SER A 171 -8.51 -9.24 -4.76
C SER A 171 -9.21 -8.98 -3.43
N THR A 172 -9.16 -7.74 -2.92
CA THR A 172 -9.86 -7.36 -1.68
C THR A 172 -11.38 -7.39 -1.83
N VAL A 173 -11.95 -6.94 -2.97
CA VAL A 173 -13.39 -7.10 -3.25
C VAL A 173 -13.77 -8.58 -3.29
N LYS A 174 -13.02 -9.41 -4.03
CA LYS A 174 -13.31 -10.84 -4.15
C LYS A 174 -13.31 -11.52 -2.77
N ALA A 175 -12.29 -11.25 -1.95
CA ALA A 175 -12.21 -11.80 -0.60
C ALA A 175 -13.32 -11.29 0.34
N ALA A 176 -13.79 -10.05 0.15
CA ALA A 176 -14.91 -9.50 0.90
C ALA A 176 -16.24 -10.17 0.50
N GLU A 177 -16.46 -10.39 -0.79
CA GLU A 177 -17.65 -11.06 -1.33
C GLU A 177 -17.72 -12.53 -0.87
N GLU A 178 -16.62 -13.26 -0.93
CA GLU A 178 -16.52 -14.64 -0.44
C GLU A 178 -16.88 -14.76 1.06
N LYS A 179 -16.59 -13.72 1.84
CA LYS A 179 -16.85 -13.66 3.28
C LYS A 179 -18.15 -12.92 3.65
N ASN A 180 -18.92 -12.47 2.66
CA ASN A 180 -20.13 -11.65 2.85
C ASN A 180 -19.90 -10.39 3.71
N ILE A 181 -18.74 -9.76 3.54
CA ILE A 181 -18.35 -8.51 4.19
C ILE A 181 -18.67 -7.35 3.23
N ASN A 182 -19.07 -6.20 3.78
CA ASN A 182 -19.28 -4.99 2.97
C ASN A 182 -17.96 -4.58 2.27
N ALA A 183 -17.93 -4.57 0.93
CA ALA A 183 -16.72 -4.22 0.18
C ALA A 183 -16.20 -2.80 0.48
N ILE A 184 -17.08 -1.84 0.79
CA ILE A 184 -16.71 -0.45 1.08
C ILE A 184 -15.85 -0.38 2.36
N SER A 185 -16.12 -1.21 3.37
CA SER A 185 -15.32 -1.20 4.60
C SER A 185 -13.90 -1.72 4.41
N VAL A 186 -13.71 -2.65 3.46
CA VAL A 186 -12.39 -3.23 3.16
C VAL A 186 -11.60 -2.35 2.19
N LEU A 187 -12.27 -1.70 1.23
CA LEU A 187 -11.63 -0.85 0.23
C LEU A 187 -11.24 0.53 0.76
N ALA A 188 -11.84 0.95 1.87
CA ALA A 188 -11.55 2.24 2.49
C ALA A 188 -10.07 2.40 2.85
N PRO A 189 -9.46 3.55 2.56
CA PRO A 189 -8.08 3.81 2.97
C PRO A 189 -8.00 3.84 4.50
N LYS A 190 -6.96 3.20 5.03
CA LYS A 190 -6.66 3.24 6.46
C LYS A 190 -6.42 4.69 6.89
N GLU A 191 -7.08 5.11 7.96
CA GLU A 191 -6.78 6.39 8.57
C GLU A 191 -5.31 6.38 9.02
N ARG A 192 -4.57 7.44 8.70
CA ARG A 192 -3.21 7.57 9.20
C ARG A 192 -3.32 7.73 10.71
N ALA A 193 -2.67 6.85 11.47
CA ALA A 193 -2.62 6.97 12.91
C ALA A 193 -2.27 8.41 13.27
N LYS A 194 -3.10 9.03 14.12
CA LYS A 194 -2.77 10.34 14.69
C LYS A 194 -1.40 10.19 15.32
N LYS A 195 -0.46 11.06 14.93
CA LYS A 195 0.88 11.02 15.51
C LYS A 195 0.74 11.43 16.96
N ASP A 196 0.96 10.50 17.87
CA ASP A 196 0.98 10.78 19.29
C ASP A 196 2.01 11.89 19.57
N ILE A 197 1.68 12.75 20.53
CA ILE A 197 2.57 13.81 20.96
C ILE A 197 3.71 13.13 21.74
N PRO A 198 4.98 13.29 21.32
CA PRO A 198 6.10 12.66 22.03
C PRO A 198 6.22 13.16 23.47
N ASP A 199 6.60 12.29 24.41
CA ASP A 199 6.70 12.64 25.84
C ASP A 199 7.64 13.83 26.12
N TRP A 200 8.73 13.97 25.35
CA TRP A 200 9.68 15.09 25.47
C TRP A 200 9.14 16.42 24.92
N ALA A 201 7.99 16.42 24.23
CA ALA A 201 7.46 17.61 23.57
C ALA A 201 7.08 18.71 24.57
N GLU A 202 6.40 18.36 25.66
CA GLU A 202 5.97 19.35 26.65
C GLU A 202 7.15 20.00 27.39
N PRO A 203 8.13 19.24 27.94
CA PRO A 203 9.34 19.82 28.53
C PRO A 203 10.13 20.70 27.54
N LEU A 204 10.29 20.25 26.29
CA LEU A 204 10.95 21.04 25.25
C LEU A 204 10.21 22.35 24.98
N LEU A 205 8.88 22.32 24.90
CA LEU A 205 8.08 23.52 24.66
C LEU A 205 8.16 24.52 25.80
N LYS A 206 8.26 24.07 27.06
CA LYS A 206 8.50 24.96 28.21
C LYS A 206 9.83 25.71 28.09
N LEU A 207 10.88 25.03 27.63
CA LEU A 207 12.19 25.67 27.36
C LEU A 207 12.16 26.58 26.14
N TRP A 208 11.45 26.18 25.09
CA TRP A 208 11.31 26.93 23.85
C TRP A 208 10.48 28.21 24.02
N ALA A 209 9.45 28.19 24.86
CA ALA A 209 8.49 29.28 25.09
C ALA A 209 9.05 30.47 25.90
N LYS A 210 10.35 30.49 26.22
CA LYS A 210 10.95 31.59 26.98
C LYS A 210 11.02 32.90 26.16
N PRO A 211 10.80 34.07 26.78
CA PRO A 211 10.84 35.36 26.10
C PRO A 211 12.24 35.74 25.60
N GLN A 212 13.31 35.12 26.15
CA GLN A 212 14.69 35.30 25.65
C GLN A 212 14.91 34.69 24.26
N LYS A 213 13.91 34.00 23.70
CA LYS A 213 13.97 33.35 22.39
C LYS A 213 15.20 32.44 22.22
N PRO A 214 15.47 31.51 23.17
CA PRO A 214 16.62 30.62 23.07
C PRO A 214 16.63 29.84 21.75
N THR A 215 17.82 29.51 21.28
CA THR A 215 18.01 28.66 20.10
C THR A 215 17.58 27.24 20.41
N LEU A 216 17.19 26.48 19.38
CA LEU A 216 16.76 25.09 19.58
C LEU A 216 17.89 24.23 20.17
N ALA A 217 19.14 24.49 19.77
CA ALA A 217 20.31 23.82 20.33
C ALA A 217 20.41 24.05 21.86
N ALA A 218 20.30 25.30 22.31
CA ALA A 218 20.32 25.62 23.73
C ALA A 218 19.14 24.98 24.50
N CYS A 219 17.96 24.90 23.88
CA CYS A 219 16.83 24.18 24.48
C CYS A 219 17.11 22.68 24.64
N LEU A 220 17.78 22.06 23.67
CA LEU A 220 18.12 20.63 23.72
C LEU A 220 19.25 20.33 24.72
N GLU A 221 20.19 21.24 24.90
CA GLU A 221 21.23 21.13 25.94
C GLU A 221 20.65 21.16 27.35
N LEU A 222 19.61 21.98 27.57
CA LEU A 222 18.92 22.10 28.86
C LEU A 222 17.86 21.02 29.09
N LEU A 223 17.40 20.34 28.03
CA LEU A 223 16.30 19.37 28.11
C LEU A 223 16.54 18.21 29.09
N PRO A 224 17.76 17.62 29.21
CA PRO A 224 18.03 16.54 30.15
C PRO A 224 17.77 16.91 31.61
N SER A 225 17.82 18.19 31.98
CA SER A 225 17.50 18.65 33.34
C SER A 225 16.00 18.59 33.67
N TYR A 226 15.14 18.55 32.65
CA TYR A 226 13.67 18.58 32.78
C TYR A 226 12.98 17.30 32.30
N TYR A 227 13.71 16.43 31.59
CA TYR A 227 13.18 15.19 31.04
C TYR A 227 14.25 14.10 31.08
N SER A 228 13.94 12.99 31.76
CA SER A 228 14.86 11.86 31.98
C SER A 228 14.76 10.74 30.94
N GLY A 229 13.80 10.82 30.00
CA GLY A 229 13.61 9.80 28.97
C GLY A 229 14.54 9.95 27.77
N LYS A 230 14.17 9.30 26.66
CA LYS A 230 14.96 9.31 25.42
C LYS A 230 14.94 10.69 24.77
N GLN A 231 16.08 11.35 24.78
CA GLN A 231 16.24 12.70 24.22
C GLN A 231 16.03 12.70 22.70
N PRO A 232 15.33 13.71 22.15
CA PRO A 232 15.17 13.85 20.71
C PRO A 232 16.44 14.34 20.03
N SER A 233 16.62 13.93 18.77
CA SER A 233 17.58 14.56 17.86
C SER A 233 17.11 15.97 17.47
N TYR A 234 18.05 16.85 17.10
CA TYR A 234 17.75 18.20 16.61
C TYR A 234 16.69 18.20 15.50
N THR A 235 16.80 17.27 14.53
CA THR A 235 15.86 17.17 13.41
C THR A 235 14.45 16.75 13.85
N GLN A 236 14.35 15.91 14.88
CA GLN A 236 13.08 15.47 15.45
C GLN A 236 12.40 16.62 16.19
N ALA A 237 13.15 17.34 17.02
CA ALA A 237 12.67 18.50 17.76
C ALA A 237 12.24 19.62 16.82
N TRP A 238 13.06 19.95 15.80
CA TRP A 238 12.72 20.96 14.80
C TRP A 238 11.51 20.55 13.96
N GLY A 239 11.45 19.28 13.53
CA GLY A 239 10.31 18.73 12.80
C GLY A 239 9.01 18.74 13.61
N PHE A 240 9.08 18.62 14.95
CA PHE A 240 7.93 18.80 15.83
C PHE A 240 7.51 20.27 15.90
N ILE A 241 8.43 21.19 16.18
CA ILE A 241 8.15 22.63 16.26
C ILE A 241 7.56 23.17 14.96
N LYS A 242 8.05 22.70 13.80
CA LYS A 242 7.54 23.11 12.48
C LYS A 242 6.08 22.69 12.24
N LYS A 243 5.62 21.61 12.87
CA LYS A 243 4.21 21.16 12.77
C LYS A 243 3.26 21.99 13.62
N LEU A 244 3.77 22.73 14.61
CA LEU A 244 2.95 23.62 15.42
C LEU A 244 2.48 24.79 14.55
N GLY A 245 1.22 25.21 14.75
CA GLY A 245 0.71 26.43 14.14
C GLY A 245 1.55 27.65 14.55
N ALA A 246 1.60 28.68 13.71
CA ALA A 246 2.46 29.85 13.92
C ALA A 246 2.28 30.50 15.30
N VAL A 247 1.02 30.60 15.77
CA VAL A 247 0.70 31.15 17.10
C VAL A 247 1.22 30.24 18.22
N SER A 248 1.02 28.93 18.12
CA SER A 248 1.46 27.96 19.14
C SER A 248 2.98 27.88 19.23
N ARG A 249 3.68 28.05 18.10
CA ARG A 249 5.15 28.06 18.03
C ARG A 249 5.77 29.25 18.77
N GLU A 250 5.15 30.42 18.66
CA GLU A 250 5.66 31.67 19.25
C GLU A 250 5.02 32.02 20.60
N LYS A 251 4.11 31.17 21.09
CA LYS A 251 3.45 31.35 22.38
C LYS A 251 4.51 31.40 23.49
N GLY A 252 4.52 32.48 24.27
CA GLY A 252 5.50 32.74 25.34
C GLY A 252 6.80 33.40 24.86
N ARG A 253 7.23 33.17 23.61
CA ARG A 253 8.39 33.85 22.98
C ARG A 253 8.07 35.28 22.57
N MET A 254 6.80 35.57 22.35
CA MET A 254 6.28 36.86 21.95
C MET A 254 5.27 37.37 22.98
N GLY A 255 5.24 38.69 23.18
CA GLY A 255 4.25 39.32 24.05
C GLY A 255 2.85 39.23 23.45
N SER A 256 1.82 39.44 24.27
CA SER A 256 0.41 39.40 23.86
C SER A 256 0.09 40.36 22.69
N ARG A 257 0.83 41.47 22.56
CA ARG A 257 0.71 42.41 21.44
C ARG A 257 1.27 41.82 20.14
N ASP A 258 2.50 41.32 20.17
CA ASP A 258 3.18 40.77 19.00
C ASP A 258 2.47 39.50 18.48
N ILE A 259 1.95 38.67 19.39
CA ILE A 259 1.15 37.49 19.03
C ILE A 259 -0.10 37.87 18.23
N LYS A 260 -0.72 39.04 18.47
CA LYS A 260 -1.89 39.49 17.70
C LYS A 260 -1.58 39.70 16.23
N ASN A 261 -0.33 40.03 15.87
CA ASN A 261 0.08 40.20 14.48
C ASN A 261 0.13 38.86 13.72
N ILE A 262 0.35 37.75 14.42
CA ILE A 262 0.42 36.40 13.84
C ILE A 262 -0.95 35.71 13.89
N LYS A 263 -1.83 36.11 14.80
CA LYS A 263 -3.20 35.61 14.84
C LYS A 263 -3.93 36.04 13.56
N GLY A 264 -4.51 35.07 12.86
CA GLY A 264 -5.35 35.34 11.70
C GLY A 264 -6.50 36.26 12.08
N PHE A 265 -6.75 37.27 11.26
CA PHE A 265 -7.92 38.12 11.39
C PHE A 265 -9.16 37.33 10.97
N ILE A 266 -10.13 37.21 11.88
CA ILE A 266 -11.40 36.54 11.62
C ILE A 266 -12.46 37.63 11.47
N ARG A 267 -12.96 37.84 10.24
CA ARG A 267 -14.24 38.54 10.05
C ARG A 267 -15.33 37.58 10.45
N ARG A 268 -16.08 37.90 11.50
CA ARG A 268 -17.33 37.20 11.79
C ARG A 268 -18.37 37.76 10.83
N ASP A 269 -18.94 36.89 10.01
CA ASP A 269 -20.10 37.24 9.21
C ASP A 269 -21.30 37.39 10.16
N SER A 270 -21.96 38.54 10.09
CA SER A 270 -23.16 38.85 10.88
C SER A 270 -24.46 38.52 10.14
N SER A 271 -24.38 37.94 8.94
CA SER A 271 -25.55 37.59 8.12
C SER A 271 -26.50 36.59 8.79
N ASP A 272 -25.98 35.74 9.68
CA ASP A 272 -26.78 34.76 10.45
C ASP A 272 -27.36 35.33 11.76
N LEU A 273 -27.11 36.61 12.10
CA LEU A 273 -27.83 37.30 13.17
C LEU A 273 -29.23 37.68 12.67
N CYS A 274 -30.13 36.70 12.62
CA CYS A 274 -31.55 36.95 12.43
C CYS A 274 -32.03 37.95 13.49
N VAL A 275 -32.61 39.05 13.01
CA VAL A 275 -33.16 40.15 13.81
C VAL A 275 -34.44 39.66 14.51
N ILE A 276 -34.30 38.90 15.60
CA ILE A 276 -35.45 38.43 16.41
C ILE A 276 -36.11 39.57 17.20
N TYR A 277 -35.63 40.81 17.08
CA TYR A 277 -36.03 41.94 17.91
C TYR A 277 -37.01 42.95 17.28
N ILE A 278 -37.46 42.79 16.03
CA ILE A 278 -38.41 43.75 15.43
C ILE A 278 -39.89 43.35 15.66
N ALA A 279 -40.21 42.09 15.98
CA ALA A 279 -41.59 41.64 16.11
C ALA A 279 -42.29 42.02 17.44
N TYR A 280 -41.55 42.45 18.48
CA TYR A 280 -42.15 42.81 19.77
C TYR A 280 -42.57 44.28 19.90
N PHE A 281 -42.17 45.16 18.98
CA PHE A 281 -42.48 46.60 19.07
C PHE A 281 -43.74 47.03 18.30
N LEU A 282 -44.33 46.15 17.48
CA LEU A 282 -45.52 46.46 16.67
C LEU A 282 -46.83 45.86 17.21
N LYS A 283 -46.84 45.31 18.43
CA LYS A 283 -48.04 44.64 18.99
C LYS A 283 -48.63 45.30 20.26
N THR A 284 -48.16 46.48 20.65
CA THR A 284 -48.69 47.24 21.80
C THR A 284 -49.32 48.59 21.44
N THR A 285 -49.61 48.84 20.17
CA THR A 285 -50.37 50.03 19.73
C THR A 285 -51.44 49.66 18.70
N SER A 286 -52.48 48.95 19.13
CA SER A 286 -53.77 48.93 18.43
C SER A 286 -54.85 48.30 19.32
N LEU A 287 -55.69 49.18 19.88
CA LEU A 287 -57.01 48.98 20.51
C LEU A 287 -57.05 48.29 21.87
#